data_AF-A0A9P4WNX5-F1
#
_entry.id   AF-A0A9P4WNX5-F1
#
_cell.length_a   1.000
_cell.length_b   1.000
_cell.length_c   1.000
_cell.angle_alpha   90.00
_cell.angle_beta   90.00
_cell.angle_gamma   90.00
#
_symmetry.space_group_name_H-M   'P 1'
#
loop_
_entity.id
_entity.type
_entity.pdbx_description
1 polymer ?
#
loop_
_entity_poly.entity_id
_entity_poly.type
_entity_poly.pdbx_seq_one_letter_code
_entity_poly.pdbx_strand_id
1 'polypeptide(L)' 'MVQHVIKPQQARYILDRQDLLGFLKGKFDSKYPNHDFKIVHKSDRWTFDAPETVNSAEIDDLVKRIADKNANN' A
#
# COMPACT_ATOMS: atom_id res chain seq x y z
N MET A 1 2.26 -11.41 -11.09
CA MET A 1 1.83 -10.71 -9.86
C MET A 1 3.01 -10.72 -8.92
N VAL A 2 3.32 -9.57 -8.32
CA VAL A 2 4.43 -9.42 -7.37
C VAL A 2 3.82 -9.17 -6.00
N GLN A 3 4.21 -10.00 -5.04
CA GLN A 3 3.79 -9.85 -3.65
C GLN A 3 4.74 -8.90 -2.93
N HIS A 4 4.17 -7.90 -2.27
CA HIS A 4 4.88 -6.93 -1.46
C HIS A 4 4.53 -7.10 0.01
N VAL A 5 5.53 -6.95 0.86
CA VAL A 5 5.39 -6.96 2.32
C VAL A 5 5.89 -5.64 2.86
N ILE A 6 5.01 -4.89 3.52
CA ILE A 6 5.35 -3.65 4.21
C ILE A 6 5.92 -4.04 5.57
N LYS A 7 7.06 -3.45 5.94
CA LYS A 7 7.74 -3.76 7.20
C LYS A 7 6.87 -3.33 8.39
N PRO A 8 6.96 -4.01 9.55
CA PRO A 8 6.17 -3.66 10.73
C PRO A 8 6.23 -2.20 11.15
N GLN A 9 7.42 -1.59 11.06
CA GLN A 9 7.62 -0.18 11.44
C GLN A 9 6.82 0.78 10.56
N GLN A 10 6.70 0.47 9.26
CA GLN A 10 5.92 1.24 8.28
C GLN A 10 4.43 0.91 8.39
N ALA A 11 4.10 -0.37 8.62
CA ALA A 11 2.74 -0.86 8.75
C ALA A 11 1.97 -0.20 9.91
N ARG A 12 2.66 0.23 10.97
CA ARG A 12 2.07 0.95 12.11
C ARG A 12 1.34 2.25 11.74
N TYR A 13 1.73 2.89 10.63
CA TYR A 13 1.09 4.12 10.16
C TYR A 13 -0.13 3.85 9.30
N ILE A 14 -0.31 2.61 8.84
CA ILE A 14 -1.39 2.20 7.94
C ILE A 14 -2.53 1.63 8.80
N LEU A 15 -3.53 2.47 9.05
CA LEU A 15 -4.67 2.14 9.91
C LEU A 15 -5.79 1.41 9.16
N ASP A 16 -5.96 1.69 7.86
CA ASP A 16 -7.02 1.10 7.05
C ASP A 16 -6.46 0.47 5.74
N ARG A 17 -7.05 -0.66 5.36
CA ARG A 17 -6.85 -1.31 4.05
C ARG A 17 -7.18 -0.35 2.91
N GLN A 18 -8.17 0.54 3.09
CA GLN A 18 -8.58 1.47 2.03
C GLN A 18 -7.47 2.44 1.63
N ASP A 19 -6.57 2.82 2.54
CA ASP A 19 -5.46 3.71 2.21
C ASP A 19 -4.49 3.03 1.23
N LEU A 20 -4.16 1.76 1.47
CA LEU A 20 -3.36 0.94 0.55
C LEU A 20 -4.06 0.74 -0.79
N LEU A 21 -5.37 0.45 -0.77
CA LEU A 21 -6.14 0.26 -1.99
C LEU A 21 -6.20 1.53 -2.84
N GLY A 22 -6.40 2.69 -2.20
CA GLY A 22 -6.43 3.99 -2.87
C GLY A 22 -5.11 4.31 -3.56
N PHE A 23 -3.98 4.04 -2.89
CA PHE A 23 -2.65 4.19 -3.49
C PHE A 23 -2.44 3.24 -4.68
N LEU A 24 -2.75 1.95 -4.51
CA LEU A 24 -2.54 0.96 -5.55
C LEU A 24 -3.39 1.25 -6.79
N LYS A 25 -4.65 1.65 -6.59
CA LYS A 25 -5.49 2.15 -7.68
C LYS A 25 -4.86 3.40 -8.30
N GLY A 26 -4.58 4.45 -7.54
CA GLY A 26 -3.99 5.68 -8.10
C GLY A 26 -2.73 5.45 -8.95
N LYS A 27 -1.90 4.47 -8.58
CA LYS A 27 -0.70 4.10 -9.33
C LYS A 27 -0.97 3.22 -10.55
N PHE A 28 -1.81 2.20 -10.41
CA PHE A 28 -1.91 1.12 -11.40
C PHE A 28 -3.21 1.12 -12.21
N ASP A 29 -4.27 1.82 -11.80
CA ASP A 29 -5.57 1.81 -12.48
C ASP A 29 -5.45 2.23 -13.95
N SER A 30 -4.58 3.20 -14.26
CA SER A 30 -4.40 3.70 -15.62
C SER A 30 -3.84 2.64 -16.57
N LYS A 31 -3.05 1.68 -16.07
CA LYS A 31 -2.40 0.64 -16.87
C LYS A 31 -3.08 -0.73 -16.69
N TYR A 32 -3.70 -0.95 -15.54
CA TYR A 32 -4.33 -2.18 -15.11
C TYR A 32 -5.68 -1.90 -14.40
N PRO A 33 -6.68 -1.36 -15.11
CA PRO A 33 -7.95 -0.87 -14.52
C PRO A 33 -8.82 -1.97 -13.89
N ASN A 34 -8.61 -3.22 -14.29
CA ASN A 34 -9.35 -4.38 -13.77
C ASN A 34 -8.48 -5.27 -12.86
N HIS A 35 -7.38 -4.74 -12.33
CA HIS A 35 -6.52 -5.53 -11.45
C HIS A 35 -7.14 -5.70 -10.06
N ASP A 36 -7.20 -6.94 -9.61
CA ASP A 36 -7.67 -7.26 -8.26
C ASP A 36 -6.51 -7.15 -7.26
N PHE A 37 -6.42 -5.99 -6.59
CA PHE A 37 -5.42 -5.76 -5.53
C PHE A 37 -5.79 -6.54 -4.27
N LYS A 38 -5.15 -7.70 -4.09
CA LYS A 38 -5.23 -8.45 -2.83
C LYS A 38 -4.40 -7.75 -1.79
N ILE A 39 -5.04 -7.28 -0.72
CA ILE A 39 -4.37 -6.63 0.41
C ILE A 39 -4.78 -7.39 1.67
N VAL A 40 -3.80 -7.88 2.41
CA VAL A 40 -3.97 -8.70 3.59
C VAL A 40 -3.15 -8.11 4.74
N HIS A 41 -3.81 -7.92 5.88
CA HIS A 41 -3.15 -7.57 7.13
C HIS A 41 -2.95 -8.85 7.95
N LYS A 42 -1.70 -9.20 8.29
CA LYS A 42 -1.37 -10.32 9.17
C LYS A 42 -0.52 -9.82 10.32
N SER A 43 -1.07 -9.91 11.53
CA SER A 43 -0.44 -9.48 12.78
C SER A 43 -0.04 -7.99 12.74
N ASP A 44 1.24 -7.72 12.48
CA ASP A 44 1.86 -6.40 12.46
C ASP A 44 2.33 -6.00 11.05
N ARG A 45 1.92 -6.73 10.00
CA ARG A 45 2.38 -6.55 8.63
C ARG A 45 1.22 -6.40 7.66
N TRP A 46 1.35 -5.42 6.79
CA TRP A 46 0.53 -5.32 5.59
C TRP A 46 1.23 -6.01 4.42
N THR A 47 0.47 -6.80 3.68
CA THR A 47 0.92 -7.46 2.45
C THR A 47 -0.04 -7.13 1.34
N PHE A 48 0.47 -6.94 0.12
CA PHE A 48 -0.36 -6.68 -1.04
C PHE A 48 0.22 -7.27 -2.32
N ASP A 49 -0.66 -7.63 -3.25
CA ASP A 49 -0.29 -8.08 -4.59
C ASP A 49 -0.46 -6.92 -5.59
N ALA A 50 0.52 -6.78 -6.48
CA ALA A 50 0.54 -5.77 -7.53
C ALA A 50 0.87 -6.40 -8.90
N PRO A 51 0.47 -5.76 -10.02
CA PRO A 51 0.80 -6.24 -11.36
C PRO A 51 2.29 -6.10 -11.67
N GLU A 52 2.95 -5.11 -11.06
CA GLU A 52 4.38 -4.81 -11.21
C GLU A 52 5.04 -4.57 -9.85
N THR A 53 6.36 -4.69 -9.80
CA THR A 53 7.15 -4.40 -8.60
C THR A 53 7.01 -2.93 -8.20
N VAL A 54 6.58 -2.69 -6.96
CA VAL A 54 6.66 -1.39 -6.30
C VAL A 54 8.04 -1.24 -5.65
N ASN A 55 8.75 -0.17 -5.97
CA ASN A 55 10.08 0.09 -5.42
C ASN A 55 9.99 0.53 -3.95
N SER A 56 11.06 0.28 -3.18
CA SER A 56 11.13 0.64 -1.76
C SER A 56 10.83 2.12 -1.49
N ALA A 57 11.37 3.02 -2.33
CA ALA A 57 11.13 4.46 -2.22
C ALA A 57 9.65 4.84 -2.41
N GLU A 58 8.90 4.08 -3.19
CA GLU A 58 7.48 4.31 -3.41
C GLU A 58 6.64 3.78 -2.24
N ILE A 59 7.08 2.68 -1.61
CA ILE A 59 6.49 2.22 -0.35
C ILE A 59 6.76 3.25 0.75
N ASP A 60 7.95 3.84 0.81
CA ASP A 60 8.27 4.89 1.77
C ASP A 60 7.42 6.15 1.54
N ASP A 61 7.26 6.60 0.29
CA ASP A 61 6.39 7.74 -0.05
C ASP A 61 4.92 7.47 0.31
N LEU A 62 4.43 6.24 0.03
CA LEU A 62 3.11 5.79 0.44
C LEU A 62 2.90 5.89 1.96
N VAL A 63 3.81 5.29 2.72
CA VAL A 63 3.73 5.26 4.19
C VAL A 63 3.76 6.68 4.74
N LYS A 64 4.60 7.56 4.18
CA LYS A 64 4.68 8.96 4.55
C LYS A 64 3.36 9.69 4.28
N ARG A 65 2.77 9.54 3.08
CA ARG A 65 1.48 10.15 2.73
C ARG A 65 0.35 9.71 3.66
N ILE A 66 0.32 8.42 4.01
CA ILE A 66 -0.69 7.89 4.94
C ILE A 66 -0.47 8.46 6.35
N ALA A 67 0.78 8.50 6.81
CA ALA A 67 1.13 9.10 8.10
C ALA A 67 0.75 10.59 8.17
N ASP A 68 1.06 11.37 7.13
CA ASP A 68 0.73 12.79 7.02
C ASP A 68 -0.79 13.01 6.99
N LYS A 69 -1.54 12.17 6.24
CA LYS A 69 -3.01 12.21 6.23
C LYS A 69 -3.60 11.94 7.62
N ASN A 70 -3.06 10.95 8.33
CA ASN A 70 -3.54 10.59 9.68
C ASN A 70 -3.14 11.61 10.75
N ALA A 71 -2.07 12.38 10.55
CA ALA A 71 -1.64 13.43 11.47
C ALA A 71 -2.48 14.72 11.37
N ASN A 72 -3.15 14.95 10.24
CA ASN A 72 -3.93 16.15 9.95
C ASN A 72 -5.45 15.95 10.10
N ASN A 73 -5.89 14.81 10.64
CA ASN A 73 -7.28 14.39 10.79
C ASN A 73 -7.59 14.09 12.26
#